data_AF-A0A8H4P8Q9-F1
#
_entry.id   AF-A0A8H4P8Q9-F1
#
_cell.length_a   1.000
_cell.length_b   1.000
_cell.length_c   1.000
_cell.angle_alpha   90.00
_cell.angle_beta   90.00
_cell.angle_gamma   90.00
#
_symmetry.space_group_name_H-M   'P 1'
#
loop_
_entity.id
_entity.type
_entity.pdbx_description
1 polymer ?
#
loop_
_entity_poly.entity_id
_entity_poly.type
_entity_poly.pdbx_seq_one_letter_code
_entity_poly.pdbx_strand_id
1 'polypeptide(L)'
;MTDLEAYIPWPWTLTSATHGTCPSMSRVLGTYAVAAIIISIVGLILGHKRVVDWLSCYFFTHYSGSWRWTWIFSFALSLAAAAVNTAIIVRHENRDNDYPLYFLFLLQLTLPRVSFLCLLLVFWLEWHCSGKVNEYGDSFMAKLSYGSAAAGALIAELVLQLPLLYFLGKIAYFAFSNDYFPGKENYSQVPKGAKMMHTAAVFHLIGSCVALAVSIGLGTNILCVFLGILTFCADWVFWAGFLNLAGDIYCVPEIELQATIRIVFSAVAAFIGGAG
;
A
#
# COMPACT_ATOMS: atom_id res chain seq x y z
N MET A 1 7.12 20.71 -23.31
CA MET A 1 6.60 19.36 -23.08
C MET A 1 7.68 18.41 -23.53
N THR A 2 8.34 17.75 -22.59
CA THR A 2 9.30 16.69 -22.94
C THR A 2 8.54 15.48 -23.48
N ASP A 3 9.12 14.70 -24.40
CA ASP A 3 8.46 13.52 -25.00
C ASP A 3 7.94 12.50 -23.95
N LEU A 4 8.43 12.57 -22.70
CA LEU A 4 8.02 11.70 -21.61
C LEU A 4 6.63 12.02 -21.04
N GLU A 5 6.20 13.29 -21.08
CA GLU A 5 4.88 13.71 -20.60
C GLU A 5 3.75 13.07 -21.42
N ALA A 6 4.03 12.63 -22.66
CA ALA A 6 3.07 11.95 -23.52
C ALA A 6 2.65 10.56 -22.99
N TYR A 7 3.45 9.93 -22.11
CA TYR A 7 3.18 8.57 -21.61
C TYR A 7 2.55 8.54 -20.21
N ILE A 8 2.29 9.70 -19.63
CA ILE A 8 1.76 9.83 -18.28
C ILE A 8 0.39 10.52 -18.35
N PRO A 9 -0.69 9.95 -17.75
CA PRO A 9 -2.04 10.51 -17.89
C PRO A 9 -2.27 11.86 -17.19
N TRP A 10 -1.25 12.47 -16.60
CA TRP A 10 -1.39 13.57 -15.66
C TRP A 10 -0.21 14.55 -15.70
N PRO A 11 -0.42 15.81 -15.28
CA PRO A 11 0.55 16.89 -15.47
C PRO A 11 1.61 17.01 -14.36
N TRP A 12 1.90 15.97 -13.57
CA TRP A 12 2.82 16.14 -12.43
C TRP A 12 4.27 16.09 -12.88
N THR A 13 4.92 17.25 -12.88
CA THR A 13 6.37 17.41 -12.99
C THR A 13 6.88 18.02 -11.69
N LEU A 14 7.14 17.20 -10.66
CA LEU A 14 7.85 17.63 -9.44
C LEU A 14 9.33 17.96 -9.75
N THR A 15 9.60 18.93 -10.61
CA THR A 15 10.95 19.41 -10.89
C THR A 15 11.49 20.16 -9.68
N SER A 16 12.76 19.94 -9.34
CA SER A 16 13.44 20.68 -8.27
C SER A 16 13.63 22.13 -8.70
N ALA A 17 13.15 23.09 -7.90
CA ALA A 17 13.34 24.52 -8.18
C ALA A 17 14.79 24.94 -7.94
N THR A 18 15.45 24.29 -6.98
CA THR A 18 16.89 24.44 -6.76
C THR A 18 17.66 23.39 -7.56
N HIS A 19 18.90 23.68 -7.96
CA HIS A 19 19.84 22.72 -8.55
C HIS A 19 20.26 21.57 -7.58
N GLY A 20 19.41 21.24 -6.61
CA GLY A 20 19.58 20.10 -5.71
C GLY A 20 19.58 18.78 -6.48
N THR A 21 20.35 17.82 -5.96
CA THR A 21 20.43 16.48 -6.52
C THR A 21 19.18 15.68 -6.15
N CYS A 22 18.33 15.40 -7.13
CA CYS A 22 17.21 14.50 -6.93
C CYS A 22 17.68 13.11 -6.52
N PRO A 23 16.97 12.43 -5.59
CA PRO A 23 17.33 11.08 -5.20
C PRO A 23 17.23 10.15 -6.40
N SER A 24 18.21 9.27 -6.58
CA SER A 24 18.16 8.27 -7.65
C SER A 24 16.96 7.34 -7.46
N MET A 25 16.42 6.81 -8.56
CA MET A 25 15.32 5.82 -8.55
C MET A 25 15.60 4.66 -7.58
N SER A 26 16.83 4.14 -7.56
CA SER A 26 17.22 3.04 -6.67
C SER A 26 17.20 3.43 -5.20
N ARG A 27 17.59 4.67 -4.86
CA ARG A 27 17.46 5.21 -3.50
C ARG A 27 15.99 5.32 -3.11
N VAL A 28 15.14 5.81 -4.01
CA VAL A 28 13.69 5.95 -3.75
C VAL A 28 13.04 4.60 -3.46
N LEU A 29 13.20 3.65 -4.38
CA LEU A 29 12.64 2.29 -4.23
C LEU A 29 13.26 1.58 -3.02
N GLY A 30 14.58 1.70 -2.83
CA GLY A 30 15.29 1.08 -1.73
C GLY A 30 14.80 1.57 -0.36
N THR A 31 14.64 2.88 -0.19
CA THR A 31 14.12 3.47 1.06
C THR A 31 12.71 2.97 1.36
N TYR A 32 11.81 2.95 0.37
CA TYR A 32 10.47 2.41 0.59
C TYR A 32 10.46 0.91 0.86
N ALA A 33 11.37 0.14 0.23
CA ALA A 33 11.46 -1.30 0.45
C ALA A 33 11.92 -1.60 1.87
N VAL A 34 12.94 -0.90 2.34
CA VAL A 34 13.42 -0.98 3.74
C VAL A 34 12.30 -0.56 4.70
N ALA A 35 11.59 0.53 4.43
CA ALA A 35 10.48 0.98 5.26
C ALA A 35 9.36 -0.07 5.34
N ALA A 36 9.01 -0.70 4.21
CA ALA A 36 8.01 -1.76 4.16
C ALA A 36 8.43 -2.98 4.98
N ILE A 37 9.70 -3.38 4.94
CA ILE A 37 10.25 -4.47 5.78
C ILE A 37 10.14 -4.10 7.26
N ILE A 38 10.55 -2.89 7.65
CA ILE A 38 10.45 -2.42 9.04
C ILE A 38 8.99 -2.41 9.50
N ILE A 39 8.08 -1.86 8.68
CA ILE A 39 6.64 -1.84 8.95
C ILE A 39 6.09 -3.26 9.16
N SER A 40 6.52 -4.23 8.36
CA SER A 40 6.12 -5.63 8.55
C SER A 40 6.64 -6.23 9.85
N ILE A 41 7.92 -6.03 10.18
CA ILE A 41 8.51 -6.57 11.42
C ILE A 41 7.82 -5.94 12.64
N VAL A 42 7.71 -4.61 12.67
CA VAL A 42 7.05 -3.88 13.76
C VAL A 42 5.57 -4.26 13.83
N GLY A 43 4.92 -4.41 12.68
CA GLY A 43 3.52 -4.84 12.59
C GLY A 43 3.29 -6.24 13.14
N LEU A 44 4.21 -7.19 12.95
CA LEU A 44 4.14 -8.51 13.56
C LEU A 44 4.36 -8.43 15.08
N ILE A 45 5.32 -7.62 15.56
CA ILE A 45 5.56 -7.50 17.00
C ILE A 45 4.36 -6.85 17.70
N LEU A 46 3.91 -5.70 17.19
CA LEU A 46 2.84 -4.91 17.80
C LEU A 46 1.43 -5.41 17.45
N GLY A 47 1.27 -6.23 16.42
CA GLY A 47 0.01 -6.88 16.08
C GLY A 47 -0.29 -8.11 16.94
N HIS A 48 0.69 -8.60 17.71
CA HIS A 48 0.52 -9.76 18.59
C HIS A 48 -0.17 -9.35 19.90
N LYS A 49 -1.35 -9.93 20.18
CA LYS A 49 -2.18 -9.61 21.36
C LYS A 49 -1.42 -9.62 22.70
N ARG A 50 -0.68 -10.69 23.01
CA ARG A 50 0.12 -10.77 24.26
C ARG A 50 1.16 -9.65 24.42
N VAL A 51 1.78 -9.21 23.32
CA VAL A 51 2.77 -8.10 23.37
C VAL A 51 2.06 -6.80 23.70
N VAL A 52 0.90 -6.56 23.09
CA VAL A 52 0.07 -5.38 23.37
C VAL A 52 -0.51 -5.40 24.77
N ASP A 53 -1.02 -6.54 25.25
CA ASP A 53 -1.48 -6.71 26.63
C ASP A 53 -0.36 -6.40 27.62
N TRP A 54 0.86 -6.88 27.35
CA TRP A 54 2.02 -6.59 28.19
C TRP A 54 2.40 -5.09 28.17
N LEU A 55 2.47 -4.48 26.98
CA LEU A 55 2.80 -3.05 26.83
C LEU A 55 1.72 -2.12 27.40
N SER A 56 0.45 -2.54 27.37
CA SER A 56 -0.69 -1.77 27.88
C SER A 56 -1.03 -2.09 29.33
N CYS A 57 -0.21 -2.88 30.03
CA CYS A 57 -0.48 -3.34 31.39
C CYS A 57 -1.87 -3.97 31.54
N TYR A 58 -2.29 -4.79 30.56
CA TYR A 58 -3.57 -5.47 30.47
C TYR A 58 -4.81 -4.56 30.40
N PHE A 59 -4.63 -3.27 30.06
CA PHE A 59 -5.74 -2.33 29.98
C PHE A 59 -6.77 -2.68 28.89
N PHE A 60 -6.33 -3.27 27.77
CA PHE A 60 -7.19 -3.59 26.62
C PHE A 60 -7.79 -5.01 26.63
N THR A 61 -7.41 -5.86 27.60
CA THR A 61 -7.71 -7.31 27.56
C THR A 61 -9.20 -7.66 27.67
N HIS A 62 -10.04 -6.72 28.12
CA HIS A 62 -11.48 -6.96 28.38
C HIS A 62 -12.41 -6.81 27.16
N TYR A 63 -11.91 -6.34 26.02
CA TYR A 63 -12.75 -6.05 24.85
C TYR A 63 -12.60 -7.12 23.77
N SER A 64 -13.44 -8.16 23.78
CA SER A 64 -13.38 -9.26 22.79
C SER A 64 -13.98 -8.91 21.41
N GLY A 65 -14.59 -7.73 21.27
CA GLY A 65 -15.28 -7.28 20.05
C GLY A 65 -14.69 -6.03 19.40
N SER A 66 -13.59 -5.48 19.95
CA SER A 66 -12.99 -4.22 19.46
C SER A 66 -12.42 -4.33 18.06
N TRP A 67 -12.00 -5.53 17.63
CA TRP A 67 -11.52 -5.80 16.27
C TRP A 67 -12.45 -5.26 15.16
N ARG A 68 -13.76 -5.17 15.40
CA ARG A 68 -14.75 -4.64 14.44
C ARG A 68 -14.57 -3.17 14.13
N TRP A 69 -13.87 -2.42 14.98
CA TRP A 69 -13.65 -0.98 14.83
C TRP A 69 -12.17 -0.62 14.69
N THR A 70 -11.23 -1.51 15.07
CA THR A 70 -9.79 -1.23 14.96
C THR A 70 -9.31 -0.98 13.53
N TRP A 71 -9.99 -1.56 12.52
CA TRP A 71 -9.70 -1.28 11.11
C TRP A 71 -9.84 0.20 10.75
N ILE A 72 -10.73 0.95 11.42
CA ILE A 72 -10.92 2.39 11.17
C ILE A 72 -9.64 3.14 11.52
N PHE A 73 -8.94 2.74 12.59
CA PHE A 73 -7.68 3.37 12.97
C PHE A 73 -6.58 3.05 11.97
N SER A 74 -6.46 1.80 11.53
CA SER A 74 -5.50 1.43 10.48
C SER A 74 -5.74 2.18 9.17
N PHE A 75 -7.01 2.33 8.79
CA PHE A 75 -7.44 3.11 7.64
C PHE A 75 -7.08 4.60 7.82
N ALA A 76 -7.52 5.22 8.91
CA ALA A 76 -7.33 6.64 9.18
C ALA A 76 -5.84 7.02 9.31
N LEU A 77 -5.04 6.20 9.99
CA LEU A 77 -3.60 6.42 10.11
C LEU A 77 -2.87 6.27 8.77
N SER A 78 -3.32 5.35 7.91
CA SER A 78 -2.78 5.23 6.56
C SER A 78 -3.09 6.46 5.70
N LEU A 79 -4.32 6.97 5.77
CA LEU A 79 -4.70 8.22 5.11
C LEU A 79 -3.89 9.40 5.67
N ALA A 80 -3.75 9.49 7.00
CA ALA A 80 -3.00 10.55 7.64
C ALA A 80 -1.52 10.54 7.25
N ALA A 81 -0.88 9.36 7.19
CA ALA A 81 0.50 9.24 6.72
C ALA A 81 0.65 9.72 5.26
N ALA A 82 -0.28 9.35 4.37
CA ALA A 82 -0.27 9.82 2.98
C ALA A 82 -0.50 11.34 2.89
N ALA A 83 -1.39 11.90 3.72
CA ALA A 83 -1.66 13.34 3.77
C ALA A 83 -0.44 14.13 4.29
N VAL A 84 0.21 13.67 5.36
CA VAL A 84 1.42 14.32 5.91
C VAL A 84 2.56 14.26 4.88
N ASN A 85 2.79 13.12 4.24
CA ASN A 85 3.80 13.00 3.18
C ASN A 85 3.51 13.93 2.00
N THR A 86 2.24 14.04 1.61
CA THR A 86 1.82 14.98 0.56
C THR A 86 2.09 16.42 0.98
N ALA A 87 1.79 16.78 2.23
CA ALA A 87 2.06 18.11 2.75
C ALA A 87 3.57 18.42 2.79
N ILE A 88 4.43 17.45 3.11
CA ILE A 88 5.89 17.60 3.03
C ILE A 88 6.33 17.85 1.59
N ILE A 89 5.83 17.07 0.63
CA ILE A 89 6.17 17.23 -0.79
C ILE A 89 5.81 18.63 -1.30
N VAL A 90 4.62 19.12 -0.94
CA VAL A 90 4.12 20.40 -1.47
C VAL A 90 4.78 21.61 -0.79
N ARG A 91 5.02 21.54 0.53
CA ARG A 91 5.71 22.63 1.25
C ARG A 91 7.18 22.75 0.90
N HIS A 92 7.81 21.65 0.48
CA HIS A 92 9.20 21.69 0.07
C HIS A 92 9.35 22.56 -1.18
N GLU A 93 10.18 23.61 -1.09
CA GLU A 93 10.37 24.63 -2.12
C GLU A 93 9.13 25.48 -2.47
N ASN A 94 8.15 25.61 -1.56
CA ASN A 94 6.94 26.46 -1.75
C ASN A 94 6.14 26.12 -3.03
N ARG A 95 5.97 24.83 -3.34
CA ARG A 95 5.29 24.37 -4.57
C ARG A 95 3.77 24.27 -4.42
N ASP A 96 3.17 25.12 -3.57
CA ASP A 96 1.75 25.05 -3.18
C ASP A 96 0.78 25.19 -4.36
N ASN A 97 1.22 25.80 -5.47
CA ASN A 97 0.37 26.08 -6.64
C ASN A 97 0.63 25.19 -7.86
N ASP A 98 1.71 24.41 -7.85
CA ASP A 98 2.16 23.71 -9.05
C ASP A 98 1.40 22.39 -9.29
N TYR A 99 0.82 21.81 -8.23
CA TYR A 99 0.22 20.48 -8.32
C TYR A 99 -1.13 20.38 -7.61
N PRO A 100 -2.09 19.67 -8.21
CA PRO A 100 -3.31 19.27 -7.51
C PRO A 100 -2.99 18.31 -6.36
N LEU A 101 -3.10 18.81 -5.12
CA LEU A 101 -2.85 18.09 -3.86
C LEU A 101 -3.47 16.67 -3.81
N TYR A 102 -4.70 16.53 -4.30
CA TYR A 102 -5.41 15.25 -4.26
C TYR A 102 -4.74 14.16 -5.12
N PHE A 103 -4.03 14.51 -6.19
CA PHE A 103 -3.32 13.53 -7.01
C PHE A 103 -2.06 13.03 -6.31
N LEU A 104 -1.27 13.92 -5.69
CA LEU A 104 -0.11 13.53 -4.90
C LEU A 104 -0.53 12.66 -3.70
N PHE A 105 -1.65 13.01 -3.07
CA PHE A 105 -2.25 12.20 -2.03
C PHE A 105 -2.64 10.79 -2.52
N LEU A 106 -3.35 10.69 -3.63
CA LEU A 106 -3.71 9.40 -4.23
C LEU A 106 -2.48 8.59 -4.63
N LEU A 107 -1.46 9.24 -5.19
CA LEU A 107 -0.18 8.61 -5.49
C LEU A 107 0.48 8.07 -4.23
N GLN A 108 0.51 8.83 -3.13
CA GLN A 108 1.03 8.34 -1.85
C GLN A 108 0.25 7.14 -1.32
N LEU A 109 -1.05 7.04 -1.60
CA LEU A 109 -1.84 5.85 -1.23
C LEU A 109 -1.51 4.61 -2.07
N THR A 110 -0.89 4.75 -3.25
CA THR A 110 -0.50 3.62 -4.10
C THR A 110 0.84 2.99 -3.71
N LEU A 111 1.55 3.55 -2.73
CA LEU A 111 2.82 3.00 -2.30
C LEU A 111 2.62 1.60 -1.67
N PRO A 112 3.42 0.58 -2.07
CA PRO A 112 3.19 -0.81 -1.67
C PRO A 112 3.22 -0.97 -0.14
N ARG A 113 2.22 -1.69 0.42
CA ARG A 113 2.15 -2.02 1.85
C ARG A 113 2.26 -3.53 2.05
N VAL A 114 3.29 -3.98 2.77
CA VAL A 114 3.57 -5.41 2.99
C VAL A 114 2.94 -5.94 4.28
N SER A 115 2.75 -5.08 5.29
CA SER A 115 2.41 -5.52 6.65
C SER A 115 1.13 -6.34 6.72
N PHE A 116 0.10 -5.98 5.95
CA PHE A 116 -1.17 -6.72 5.95
C PHE A 116 -0.98 -8.15 5.41
N LEU A 117 -0.11 -8.36 4.41
CA LEU A 117 0.21 -9.69 3.88
C LEU A 117 0.95 -10.53 4.92
N CYS A 118 1.91 -9.94 5.63
CA CYS A 118 2.63 -10.63 6.71
C CYS A 118 1.66 -11.04 7.84
N LEU A 119 0.78 -10.14 8.26
CA LEU A 119 -0.23 -10.44 9.27
C LEU A 119 -1.22 -11.51 8.81
N LEU A 120 -1.67 -11.46 7.56
CA LEU A 120 -2.55 -12.48 6.98
C LEU A 120 -1.86 -13.84 6.87
N LEU A 121 -0.59 -13.87 6.52
CA LEU A 121 0.18 -15.11 6.44
C LEU A 121 0.30 -15.74 7.83
N VAL A 122 0.67 -14.96 8.85
CA VAL A 122 0.78 -15.46 10.23
C VAL A 122 -0.59 -15.88 10.76
N PHE A 123 -1.65 -15.10 10.52
CA PHE A 123 -3.02 -15.48 10.84
C PHE A 123 -3.42 -16.83 10.21
N TRP A 124 -3.11 -17.02 8.93
CA TRP A 124 -3.40 -18.27 8.22
C TRP A 124 -2.61 -19.44 8.80
N LEU A 125 -1.34 -19.24 9.16
CA LEU A 125 -0.52 -20.26 9.82
C LEU A 125 -1.08 -20.61 11.21
N GLU A 126 -1.45 -19.62 12.02
CA GLU A 126 -2.07 -19.85 13.34
C GLU A 126 -3.40 -20.59 13.21
N TRP A 127 -4.23 -20.23 12.22
CA TRP A 127 -5.49 -20.93 11.92
C TRP A 127 -5.24 -22.42 11.70
N HIS A 128 -4.29 -22.78 10.82
CA HIS A 128 -4.02 -24.19 10.48
C HIS A 128 -3.36 -24.96 11.62
N CYS A 129 -2.52 -24.32 12.42
CA CYS A 129 -1.83 -24.97 13.54
C CYS A 129 -2.68 -25.11 14.80
N SER A 130 -3.70 -24.27 15.00
CA SER A 130 -4.50 -24.27 16.25
C SER A 130 -5.42 -25.47 16.41
N GLY A 131 -5.50 -26.36 15.41
CA GLY A 131 -6.41 -27.50 15.42
C GLY A 131 -7.88 -27.06 15.34
N LYS A 132 -8.81 -28.02 15.21
CA LYS A 132 -10.25 -27.72 15.23
C LYS A 132 -10.63 -27.24 16.62
N VAL A 133 -10.58 -25.92 16.85
CA VAL A 133 -11.12 -25.29 18.06
C VAL A 133 -12.63 -25.49 18.05
N ASN A 134 -13.07 -26.60 18.64
CA ASN A 134 -14.47 -26.86 18.93
C ASN A 134 -14.83 -26.00 20.13
N GLU A 135 -15.43 -24.82 19.92
CA GLU A 135 -16.08 -24.14 21.04
C GLU A 135 -17.07 -23.06 20.62
N TYR A 136 -18.24 -23.18 21.22
CA TYR A 136 -19.42 -22.34 21.09
C TYR A 136 -19.27 -21.15 22.06
N GLY A 137 -19.14 -19.92 21.56
CA GLY A 137 -19.28 -18.71 22.41
C GLY A 137 -18.40 -17.52 22.04
N ASP A 138 -17.11 -17.75 21.78
CA ASP A 138 -16.17 -16.66 21.50
C ASP A 138 -15.94 -16.44 20.00
N SER A 139 -15.87 -15.18 19.59
CA SER A 139 -15.46 -14.77 18.24
C SER A 139 -14.15 -15.45 17.86
N PHE A 140 -14.16 -16.24 16.78
CA PHE A 140 -12.97 -16.95 16.27
C PHE A 140 -11.72 -16.05 16.20
N MET A 141 -11.91 -14.79 15.77
CA MET A 141 -10.83 -13.80 15.66
C MET A 141 -10.19 -13.42 17.00
N ALA A 142 -10.93 -13.51 18.11
CA ALA A 142 -10.45 -13.15 19.44
C ALA A 142 -9.55 -14.24 20.06
N LYS A 143 -9.60 -15.47 19.53
CA LYS A 143 -8.79 -16.61 19.99
C LYS A 143 -7.39 -16.64 19.38
N LEU A 144 -7.22 -16.08 18.18
CA LEU A 144 -5.93 -16.03 17.49
C LEU A 144 -5.10 -14.83 17.95
N SER A 145 -3.79 -15.02 18.14
CA SER A 145 -2.91 -13.98 18.68
C SER A 145 -2.83 -12.76 17.75
N TYR A 146 -3.01 -13.00 16.45
CA TYR A 146 -2.97 -11.97 15.40
C TYR A 146 -4.33 -11.71 14.74
N GLY A 147 -5.41 -12.37 15.20
CA GLY A 147 -6.71 -12.38 14.51
C GLY A 147 -7.27 -10.98 14.27
N SER A 148 -7.29 -10.15 15.31
CA SER A 148 -7.78 -8.78 15.25
C SER A 148 -6.91 -7.87 14.39
N ALA A 149 -5.58 -7.89 14.59
CA ALA A 149 -4.65 -7.09 13.81
C ALA A 149 -4.70 -7.45 12.31
N ALA A 150 -4.74 -8.75 11.97
CA ALA A 150 -4.81 -9.21 10.59
C ALA A 150 -6.14 -8.86 9.92
N ALA A 151 -7.28 -9.09 10.60
CA ALA A 151 -8.59 -8.72 10.08
C ALA A 151 -8.70 -7.20 9.90
N GLY A 152 -8.24 -6.43 10.88
CA GLY A 152 -8.27 -4.98 10.85
C GLY A 152 -7.42 -4.39 9.73
N ALA A 153 -6.20 -4.91 9.56
CA ALA A 153 -5.30 -4.52 8.47
C ALA A 153 -5.85 -4.91 7.10
N LEU A 154 -6.43 -6.10 6.94
CA LEU A 154 -7.05 -6.54 5.67
C LEU A 154 -8.22 -5.65 5.28
N ILE A 155 -9.15 -5.36 6.20
CA ILE A 155 -10.31 -4.50 5.92
C ILE A 155 -9.84 -3.10 5.53
N ALA A 156 -8.90 -2.53 6.29
CA ALA A 156 -8.33 -1.22 5.98
C ALA A 156 -7.70 -1.21 4.58
N GLU A 157 -6.94 -2.25 4.23
CA GLU A 157 -6.30 -2.38 2.92
C GLU A 157 -7.34 -2.45 1.79
N LEU A 158 -8.38 -3.28 1.93
CA LEU A 158 -9.45 -3.38 0.93
C LEU A 158 -10.13 -2.03 0.65
N VAL A 159 -10.37 -1.23 1.69
CA VAL A 159 -10.95 0.12 1.54
C VAL A 159 -9.95 1.07 0.88
N LEU A 160 -8.67 1.01 1.25
CA LEU A 160 -7.60 1.83 0.64
C LEU A 160 -7.31 1.43 -0.81
N GLN A 161 -7.61 0.20 -1.21
CA GLN A 161 -7.49 -0.24 -2.60
C GLN A 161 -8.54 0.40 -3.52
N LEU A 162 -9.70 0.84 -3.02
CA LEU A 162 -10.72 1.49 -3.86
C LEU A 162 -10.19 2.74 -4.61
N PRO A 163 -9.61 3.75 -3.94
CA PRO A 163 -9.03 4.89 -4.63
C PRO A 163 -7.83 4.50 -5.53
N LEU A 164 -7.05 3.49 -5.13
CA LEU A 164 -5.96 2.95 -5.95
C LEU A 164 -6.49 2.34 -7.26
N LEU A 165 -7.51 1.48 -7.20
CA LEU A 165 -8.10 0.84 -8.37
C LEU A 165 -8.70 1.87 -9.33
N TYR A 166 -9.35 2.91 -8.81
CA TYR A 166 -9.79 4.04 -9.64
C TYR A 166 -8.62 4.68 -10.38
N PHE A 167 -7.52 4.92 -9.67
CA PHE A 167 -6.33 5.55 -10.21
C PHE A 167 -5.63 4.68 -11.27
N LEU A 168 -5.39 3.39 -10.98
CA LEU A 168 -4.84 2.42 -11.90
C LEU A 168 -5.75 2.22 -13.13
N GLY A 169 -7.08 2.27 -12.93
CA GLY A 169 -8.08 2.23 -14.00
C GLY A 169 -7.89 3.35 -15.01
N LYS A 170 -7.64 4.58 -14.55
CA LYS A 170 -7.32 5.71 -15.45
C LYS A 170 -6.03 5.48 -16.23
N ILE A 171 -5.00 4.91 -15.61
CA ILE A 171 -3.72 4.62 -16.27
C ILE A 171 -3.91 3.57 -17.37
N ALA A 172 -4.62 2.49 -17.04
CA ALA A 172 -4.92 1.42 -17.97
C ALA A 172 -5.75 1.95 -19.15
N TYR A 173 -6.78 2.77 -18.88
CA TYR A 173 -7.59 3.40 -19.91
C TYR A 173 -6.77 4.31 -20.82
N PHE A 174 -5.93 5.17 -20.23
CA PHE A 174 -5.04 6.06 -20.99
C PHE A 174 -4.09 5.27 -21.90
N ALA A 175 -3.45 4.22 -21.38
CA ALA A 175 -2.58 3.36 -22.17
C ALA A 175 -3.32 2.64 -23.30
N PHE A 176 -4.57 2.22 -23.04
CA PHE A 176 -5.42 1.57 -24.03
C PHE A 176 -5.80 2.53 -25.16
N SER A 177 -6.25 3.75 -24.81
CA SER A 177 -6.65 4.77 -25.78
C SER A 177 -5.51 5.28 -26.66
N ASN A 178 -4.26 5.17 -26.21
CA ASN A 178 -3.08 5.60 -26.97
C ASN A 178 -2.31 4.44 -27.62
N ASP A 179 -2.86 3.22 -27.61
CA ASP A 179 -2.25 2.05 -28.25
C ASP A 179 -0.87 1.66 -27.65
N TYR A 180 -0.73 1.79 -26.33
CA TYR A 180 0.51 1.50 -25.60
C TYR A 180 0.65 0.05 -25.11
N PHE A 181 -0.16 -0.88 -25.63
CA PHE A 181 -0.12 -2.30 -25.27
C PHE A 181 0.45 -3.20 -26.38
N PRO A 182 1.00 -4.39 -26.06
CA PRO A 182 1.55 -5.31 -27.05
C PRO A 182 0.58 -5.61 -28.19
N GLY A 183 1.09 -5.59 -29.43
CA GLY A 183 0.30 -5.84 -30.64
C GLY A 183 -0.35 -4.60 -31.26
N LYS A 184 -0.15 -3.41 -30.68
CA LYS A 184 -0.61 -2.13 -31.23
C LYS A 184 0.51 -1.36 -31.94
N GLU A 185 0.14 -0.46 -32.84
CA GLU A 185 1.07 0.29 -33.72
C GLU A 185 2.10 1.10 -32.92
N ASN A 186 1.64 1.81 -31.88
CA ASN A 186 2.51 2.70 -31.09
C ASN A 186 3.39 1.97 -30.06
N TYR A 187 3.14 0.69 -29.77
CA TYR A 187 3.81 -0.04 -28.69
C TYR A 187 5.34 -0.07 -28.81
N SER A 188 5.86 -0.12 -30.04
CA SER A 188 7.30 -0.15 -30.28
C SER A 188 8.00 1.11 -29.79
N GLN A 189 7.33 2.26 -29.84
CA GLN A 189 7.84 3.58 -29.45
C GLN A 189 7.74 3.85 -27.95
N VAL A 190 6.86 3.12 -27.24
CA VAL A 190 6.64 3.33 -25.80
C VAL A 190 7.91 3.00 -25.00
N PRO A 191 8.40 3.93 -24.15
CA PRO A 191 9.56 3.70 -23.29
C PRO A 191 9.39 2.51 -22.35
N LYS A 192 10.50 1.89 -21.95
CA LYS A 192 10.49 0.74 -21.04
C LYS A 192 9.77 1.02 -19.71
N GLY A 193 10.00 2.20 -19.11
CA GLY A 193 9.33 2.61 -17.88
C GLY A 193 7.81 2.68 -18.02
N ALA A 194 7.31 3.28 -19.10
CA ALA A 194 5.88 3.35 -19.41
C ALA A 194 5.27 1.95 -19.63
N LYS A 195 5.96 1.06 -20.37
CA LYS A 195 5.55 -0.34 -20.52
C LYS A 195 5.37 -1.03 -19.16
N MET A 196 6.35 -0.92 -18.28
CA MET A 196 6.29 -1.49 -16.93
C MET A 196 5.11 -0.92 -16.13
N MET A 197 4.96 0.41 -16.13
CA MET A 197 3.89 1.11 -15.41
C MET A 197 2.49 0.68 -15.89
N HIS A 198 2.23 0.72 -17.20
CA HIS A 198 0.92 0.39 -17.76
C HIS A 198 0.58 -1.10 -17.61
N THR A 199 1.53 -1.99 -17.87
CA THR A 199 1.32 -3.44 -17.70
C THR A 199 1.06 -3.79 -16.24
N ALA A 200 1.81 -3.21 -15.30
CA ALA A 200 1.58 -3.42 -13.88
C ALA A 200 0.21 -2.92 -13.42
N ALA A 201 -0.24 -1.76 -13.90
CA ALA A 201 -1.57 -1.23 -13.59
C ALA A 201 -2.69 -2.18 -14.03
N VAL A 202 -2.63 -2.71 -15.26
CA VAL A 202 -3.61 -3.70 -15.76
C VAL A 202 -3.54 -4.99 -14.96
N PHE A 203 -2.34 -5.50 -14.70
CA PHE A 203 -2.16 -6.73 -13.93
C PHE A 203 -2.73 -6.61 -12.51
N HIS A 204 -2.48 -5.47 -11.84
CA HIS A 204 -3.07 -5.19 -10.53
C HIS A 204 -4.60 -5.15 -10.61
N LEU A 205 -5.19 -4.42 -11.56
CA LEU A 205 -6.65 -4.35 -11.72
C LEU A 205 -7.29 -5.75 -11.87
N ILE A 206 -6.73 -6.57 -12.76
CA ILE A 206 -7.21 -7.95 -12.97
C ILE A 206 -7.01 -8.77 -11.70
N GLY A 207 -5.82 -8.71 -11.09
CA GLY A 207 -5.49 -9.44 -9.88
C GLY A 207 -6.44 -9.12 -8.73
N SER A 208 -6.75 -7.85 -8.50
CA SER A 208 -7.66 -7.41 -7.44
C SER A 208 -9.10 -7.80 -7.72
N CYS A 209 -9.57 -7.72 -8.97
CA CYS A 209 -10.89 -8.23 -9.35
C CYS A 209 -11.03 -9.74 -9.10
N VAL A 210 -10.01 -10.52 -9.48
CA VAL A 210 -9.99 -11.97 -9.24
C VAL A 210 -9.91 -12.27 -7.74
N ALA A 211 -9.05 -11.58 -6.99
CA ALA A 211 -8.92 -11.75 -5.55
C ALA A 211 -10.24 -11.46 -4.81
N LEU A 212 -10.94 -10.41 -5.22
CA LEU A 212 -12.25 -10.05 -4.66
C LEU A 212 -13.30 -11.12 -4.99
N ALA A 213 -13.37 -11.56 -6.25
CA ALA A 213 -14.31 -12.61 -6.67
C ALA A 213 -14.08 -13.94 -5.92
N VAL A 214 -12.82 -14.35 -5.77
CA VAL A 214 -12.42 -15.54 -4.99
C VAL A 214 -12.79 -15.36 -3.53
N SER A 215 -12.53 -14.20 -2.93
CA SER A 215 -12.86 -13.92 -1.53
C SER A 215 -14.35 -13.97 -1.26
N ILE A 216 -15.18 -13.51 -2.21
CA ILE A 216 -16.65 -13.56 -2.11
C ILE A 216 -17.17 -14.99 -2.31
N GLY A 217 -16.64 -15.74 -3.28
CA GLY A 217 -17.18 -17.05 -3.67
C GLY A 217 -16.68 -18.22 -2.83
N LEU A 218 -15.41 -18.21 -2.42
CA LEU A 218 -14.73 -19.34 -1.76
C LEU A 218 -14.30 -19.02 -0.31
N GLY A 219 -14.58 -17.80 0.16
CA GLY A 219 -14.02 -17.29 1.41
C GLY A 219 -12.51 -17.00 1.30
N THR A 220 -11.93 -16.51 2.38
CA THR A 220 -10.48 -16.21 2.44
C THR A 220 -9.69 -17.52 2.52
N ASN A 221 -8.91 -17.82 1.47
CA ASN A 221 -8.08 -19.02 1.40
C ASN A 221 -6.64 -18.68 0.96
N ILE A 222 -5.79 -19.69 0.82
CA ILE A 222 -4.38 -19.51 0.40
C ILE A 222 -4.25 -18.86 -0.99
N LEU A 223 -5.24 -19.06 -1.86
CA LEU A 223 -5.27 -18.42 -3.18
C LEU A 223 -5.45 -16.91 -3.04
N CYS A 224 -6.26 -16.42 -2.09
CA CYS A 224 -6.36 -14.99 -1.80
C CYS A 224 -5.01 -14.40 -1.35
N VAL A 225 -4.27 -15.11 -0.51
CA VAL A 225 -2.93 -14.69 -0.06
C VAL A 225 -1.97 -14.62 -1.25
N PHE A 226 -1.98 -15.63 -2.11
CA PHE A 226 -1.15 -15.66 -3.32
C PHE A 226 -1.49 -14.53 -4.29
N LEU A 227 -2.78 -14.27 -4.55
CA LEU A 227 -3.22 -13.14 -5.38
C LEU A 227 -2.86 -11.78 -4.75
N GLY A 228 -2.90 -11.69 -3.41
CA GLY A 228 -2.42 -10.53 -2.66
C GLY A 228 -0.92 -10.28 -2.86
N ILE A 229 -0.10 -11.34 -2.88
CA ILE A 229 1.34 -11.24 -3.16
C ILE A 229 1.57 -10.79 -4.61
N LEU A 230 0.81 -11.31 -5.57
CA LEU A 230 0.93 -10.91 -6.98
C LEU A 230 0.55 -9.44 -7.21
N THR A 231 -0.54 -8.98 -6.63
CA THR A 231 -0.96 -7.56 -6.69
C THR A 231 0.07 -6.65 -6.03
N PHE A 232 0.64 -7.07 -4.90
CA PHE A 232 1.76 -6.39 -4.26
C PHE A 232 3.00 -6.29 -5.16
N CYS A 233 3.40 -7.37 -5.82
CA CYS A 233 4.51 -7.34 -6.78
C CYS A 233 4.20 -6.37 -7.94
N ALA A 234 2.94 -6.31 -8.38
CA ALA A 234 2.51 -5.37 -9.41
C ALA A 234 2.69 -3.92 -8.96
N ASP A 235 2.41 -3.57 -7.70
CA ASP A 235 2.64 -2.22 -7.19
C ASP A 235 4.12 -1.81 -7.25
N TRP A 236 5.03 -2.73 -6.94
CA TRP A 236 6.47 -2.47 -7.08
C TRP A 236 6.90 -2.28 -8.52
N VAL A 237 6.40 -3.11 -9.44
CA VAL A 237 6.69 -2.97 -10.88
C VAL A 237 6.11 -1.66 -11.41
N PHE A 238 4.92 -1.29 -10.95
CA PHE A 238 4.27 -0.02 -11.26
C PHE A 238 5.16 1.15 -10.85
N TRP A 239 5.58 1.20 -9.59
CA TRP A 239 6.43 2.26 -9.05
C TRP A 239 7.81 2.30 -9.70
N ALA A 240 8.42 1.16 -9.98
CA ALA A 240 9.69 1.10 -10.70
C ALA A 240 9.55 1.64 -12.13
N GLY A 241 8.48 1.29 -12.83
CA GLY A 241 8.16 1.83 -14.15
C GLY A 241 7.92 3.33 -14.12
N PHE A 242 7.11 3.80 -13.17
CA PHE A 242 6.79 5.21 -12.96
C PHE A 242 8.06 6.04 -12.67
N LEU A 243 8.89 5.62 -11.72
CA LEU A 243 10.11 6.36 -11.38
C LEU A 243 11.15 6.32 -12.50
N ASN A 244 11.24 5.21 -13.24
CA ASN A 244 12.10 5.12 -14.42
C ASN A 244 11.66 6.08 -15.53
N LEU A 245 10.35 6.21 -15.72
CA LEU A 245 9.76 7.11 -16.71
C LEU A 245 9.84 8.56 -16.26
N ALA A 246 9.60 8.86 -14.98
CA ALA A 246 9.63 10.22 -14.48
C ALA A 246 11.07 10.78 -14.44
N GLY A 247 12.06 9.96 -14.07
CA GLY A 247 13.43 10.44 -13.90
C GLY A 247 13.48 11.61 -12.92
N ASP A 248 14.14 12.70 -13.31
CA ASP A 248 14.33 13.88 -12.47
C ASP A 248 13.08 14.78 -12.36
N ILE A 249 12.02 14.51 -13.14
CA ILE A 249 10.75 15.23 -13.00
C ILE A 249 9.94 14.76 -11.78
N TYR A 250 10.36 13.69 -11.10
CA TYR A 250 9.76 13.25 -9.85
C TYR A 250 10.79 13.28 -8.71
N CYS A 251 11.05 14.49 -8.21
CA CYS A 251 12.03 14.72 -7.17
C CYS A 251 11.36 14.69 -5.79
N VAL A 252 11.40 13.55 -5.11
CA VAL A 252 10.79 13.39 -3.77
C VAL A 252 11.70 13.99 -2.70
N PRO A 253 11.27 15.03 -1.97
CA PRO A 253 12.04 15.58 -0.87
C PRO A 253 11.95 14.71 0.37
N GLU A 254 12.99 14.75 1.20
CA GLU A 254 12.97 14.19 2.57
C GLU A 254 12.45 12.74 2.64
N ILE A 255 12.90 11.88 1.73
CA ILE A 255 12.35 10.53 1.60
C ILE A 255 12.53 9.69 2.88
N GLU A 256 13.60 9.89 3.65
CA GLU A 256 13.78 9.21 4.93
C GLU A 256 12.73 9.66 5.96
N LEU A 257 12.34 10.94 5.97
CA LEU A 257 11.29 11.44 6.84
C LEU A 257 9.93 10.86 6.45
N GLN A 258 9.61 10.85 5.16
CA GLN A 258 8.36 10.27 4.65
C GLN A 258 8.23 8.77 4.95
N ALA A 259 9.35 8.04 4.86
CA ALA A 259 9.43 6.64 5.25
C ALA A 259 9.22 6.46 6.77
N THR A 260 9.84 7.31 7.58
CA THR A 260 9.70 7.30 9.04
C THR A 260 8.26 7.56 9.48
N ILE A 261 7.57 8.53 8.86
CA ILE A 261 6.16 8.81 9.12
C ILE A 261 5.30 7.57 8.85
N ARG A 262 5.52 6.89 7.73
CA ARG A 262 4.81 5.64 7.42
C ARG A 262 5.09 4.56 8.44
N ILE A 263 6.34 4.40 8.88
CA ILE A 263 6.72 3.43 9.92
C ILE A 263 5.96 3.72 11.21
N VAL A 264 5.99 4.96 11.69
CA VAL A 264 5.35 5.36 12.95
C VAL A 264 3.83 5.16 12.89
N PHE A 265 3.17 5.65 11.84
CA PHE A 265 1.71 5.53 11.72
C PHE A 265 1.27 4.07 11.57
N SER A 266 2.04 3.25 10.84
CA SER A 266 1.77 1.81 10.72
C SER A 266 2.00 1.07 12.04
N ALA A 267 3.01 1.46 12.82
CA ALA A 267 3.28 0.89 14.13
C ALA A 267 2.12 1.16 15.12
N VAL A 268 1.63 2.41 15.14
CA VAL A 268 0.47 2.79 15.97
C VAL A 268 -0.78 2.03 15.52
N ALA A 269 -1.01 1.91 14.21
CA ALA A 269 -2.12 1.14 13.67
C ALA A 269 -2.05 -0.35 14.08
N ALA A 270 -0.87 -0.97 13.98
CA ALA A 270 -0.65 -2.36 14.38
C ALA A 270 -0.88 -2.56 15.88
N PHE A 271 -0.38 -1.65 16.72
CA PHE A 271 -0.61 -1.67 18.16
C PHE A 271 -2.11 -1.61 18.50
N ILE A 272 -2.85 -0.68 17.89
CA ILE A 272 -4.31 -0.57 18.09
C ILE A 272 -5.01 -1.83 17.56
N GLY A 273 -4.55 -2.39 16.44
CA GLY A 273 -5.06 -3.65 15.90
C GLY A 273 -4.83 -4.85 16.83
N GLY A 274 -3.66 -4.95 17.44
CA GLY A 274 -3.33 -6.00 18.41
C GLY A 274 -4.06 -5.84 19.75
N ALA A 275 -4.49 -4.62 20.09
CA ALA A 275 -5.32 -4.33 21.27
C ALA A 275 -6.80 -4.74 21.09
N GLY A 276 -7.27 -4.87 19.84
CA GLY A 276 -8.68 -5.07 19.52
C GLY A 276 -9.18 -6.49 19.64
#